data_AF-A0A2A3LL86-F1
#
_entry.id   AF-A0A2A3LL86-F1
#
_cell.length_a   1.000
_cell.length_b   1.000
_cell.length_c   1.000
_cell.angle_alpha   90.00
_cell.angle_beta   90.00
_cell.angle_gamma   90.00
#
_symmetry.space_group_name_H-M   'P 1'
#
loop_
_entity.id
_entity.type
_entity.pdbx_description
1 polymer ?
#
loop_
_entity_poly.entity_id
_entity_poly.type
_entity_poly.pdbx_seq_one_letter_code
_entity_poly.pdbx_strand_id
1 'polypeptide(L)'
;MIRAWMAAALLALMTAFAPAQASLLVLSYHDIRDDVAPKGDPDPYAVSTTNFAQHLDWLRAHGYEAVSVQAVLDARAGRGTLPEKAVLLTFDDGLRSAYTHVFPLLRAFGWPALVAPVTSWVELPEGTVVPYGPRDFTRDDFLTWAQLREMRDSGLVEVGSHSHDLHRGLPGNPFGNQLPAAVTRIWTADGGYETETAWRARIEADLQTSRDLIERHLGQAPRVIVWPYAAYNDVANGIATALGMHLSFDLEGRAQKTDLGLQGEDRADQASLASLARLLMHQNPDVRDLAGELRRDLSLDGVRAIQVDLDYVYDADPAQMARNVDVLVQRIQDIGPSHVWLQAFADPDGDGAAEAVYFPSTHMPVRADLFNRVAWQLRTRAQVRVYAWMPVLGFKMADAELQRELQIRATGANEIPRLDPGDPRTLATVSEIYAELAANSHFDGLLFHDDAYLRDDEVPGYGGGNPAARTQGLIDFTMALKTAAERWRPKLTTARNLFARPVLEPQSEAWFAQRLEPFLAAYDYTALMAMPQMEQEADADAWLQRLAQTVLATPKGAERTLFELQTVDWRVPAPLPGENLRAQSRMLQAAGIRHLGYYPDDFIGNQPPLEDAREAMSAREFPYLER
;
A
#
# COMPACT_ATOMS: atom_id res chain seq x y z
N MET A 1 19.66 33.57 -48.80
CA MET A 1 20.27 32.60 -47.87
C MET A 1 20.38 33.09 -46.42
N ILE A 2 20.50 34.40 -46.12
CA ILE A 2 20.69 34.88 -44.73
C ILE A 2 19.41 34.86 -43.87
N ARG A 3 18.21 34.94 -44.45
CA ARG A 3 16.93 34.92 -43.71
C ARG A 3 16.53 33.55 -43.15
N ALA A 4 17.02 32.45 -43.73
CA ALA A 4 16.72 31.10 -43.25
C ALA A 4 17.53 30.72 -41.99
N TRP A 5 18.71 31.32 -41.81
CA TRP A 5 19.58 31.05 -40.65
C TRP A 5 19.15 31.80 -39.38
N MET A 6 18.50 32.97 -39.49
CA MET A 6 17.93 33.65 -38.32
C MET A 6 16.68 32.95 -37.77
N ALA A 7 15.87 32.32 -38.62
CA ALA A 7 14.70 31.55 -38.18
C ALA A 7 15.10 30.25 -37.47
N ALA A 8 16.17 29.58 -37.92
CA ALA A 8 16.71 28.39 -37.25
C ALA A 8 17.40 28.73 -35.91
N ALA A 9 18.06 29.90 -35.81
CA ALA A 9 18.64 30.36 -34.54
C ALA A 9 17.58 30.79 -33.51
N LEU A 10 16.44 31.34 -33.95
CA LEU A 10 15.30 31.65 -33.08
C LEU A 10 14.49 30.40 -32.67
N LEU A 11 14.42 29.36 -33.51
CA LEU A 11 13.82 28.07 -33.14
C LEU A 11 14.73 27.25 -32.21
N ALA A 12 16.06 27.34 -32.36
CA ALA A 12 17.03 26.70 -31.46
C ALA A 12 17.23 27.43 -30.12
N LEU A 13 16.74 28.67 -29.98
CA LEU A 13 16.60 29.34 -28.68
C LEU A 13 15.24 29.07 -28.01
N MET A 14 14.30 28.41 -28.70
CA MET A 14 13.03 27.94 -28.14
C MET A 14 12.99 26.42 -27.90
N THR A 15 14.08 25.69 -28.19
CA THR A 15 14.27 24.32 -27.71
C THR A 15 14.63 24.34 -26.23
N ALA A 16 13.58 24.38 -25.42
CA ALA A 16 13.47 23.75 -24.11
C ALA A 16 14.56 24.09 -23.08
N PHE A 17 14.40 25.22 -22.40
CA PHE A 17 14.36 25.10 -20.94
C PHE A 17 13.12 24.25 -20.65
N ALA A 18 13.28 22.92 -20.60
CA ALA A 18 12.35 22.15 -19.79
C ALA A 18 12.41 22.79 -18.40
N PRO A 19 11.30 23.31 -17.84
CA PRO A 19 11.34 23.81 -16.47
C PRO A 19 11.93 22.70 -15.62
N ALA A 20 12.97 23.00 -14.84
CA ALA A 20 13.44 22.07 -13.82
C ALA A 20 12.21 21.65 -13.03
N GLN A 21 11.89 20.36 -13.07
CA GLN A 21 10.64 19.85 -12.55
C GLN A 21 10.68 20.02 -11.02
N ALA A 22 9.90 20.98 -10.52
CA ALA A 22 9.94 21.35 -9.11
C ALA A 22 9.60 20.15 -8.23
N SER A 23 10.49 19.83 -7.29
CA SER A 23 10.29 18.76 -6.32
C SER A 23 9.66 19.33 -5.04
N LEU A 24 8.58 18.71 -4.55
CA LEU A 24 8.00 19.00 -3.24
C LEU A 24 8.28 17.84 -2.29
N LEU A 25 9.11 18.09 -1.28
CA LEU A 25 9.31 17.21 -0.13
C LEU A 25 8.30 17.60 0.96
N VAL A 26 7.52 16.67 1.49
CA VAL A 26 6.67 16.92 2.66
C VAL A 26 7.18 16.12 3.85
N LEU A 27 7.46 16.79 4.96
CA LEU A 27 7.99 16.16 6.19
C LEU A 27 6.93 16.18 7.28
N SER A 28 6.56 15.01 7.79
CA SER A 28 5.63 14.84 8.92
C SER A 28 6.40 14.69 10.23
N TYR A 29 6.17 15.62 11.14
CA TYR A 29 6.66 15.63 12.51
C TYR A 29 5.47 15.51 13.48
N HIS A 30 5.72 14.94 14.65
CA HIS A 30 4.73 14.84 15.73
C HIS A 30 5.27 15.62 16.94
N ASP A 31 5.83 14.94 17.94
CA ASP A 31 6.37 15.60 19.13
C ASP A 31 7.81 16.08 18.94
N ILE A 32 8.10 17.30 19.42
CA ILE A 32 9.44 17.88 19.45
C ILE A 32 9.78 18.27 20.89
N ARG A 33 10.70 17.54 21.51
CA ARG A 33 11.05 17.73 22.92
C ARG A 33 12.55 17.65 23.16
N ASP A 34 13.02 18.12 24.31
CA ASP A 34 14.45 18.21 24.60
C ASP A 34 15.03 16.89 25.15
N ASP A 35 14.18 16.02 25.70
CA ASP A 35 14.54 14.81 26.44
C ASP A 35 14.33 13.51 25.64
N VAL A 36 14.49 13.56 24.32
CA VAL A 36 14.37 12.38 23.44
C VAL A 36 15.66 11.56 23.46
N ALA A 37 15.55 10.25 23.66
CA ALA A 37 16.70 9.36 23.58
C ALA A 37 17.28 9.34 22.15
N PRO A 38 18.62 9.22 21.97
CA PRO A 38 19.21 9.16 20.63
C PRO A 38 18.70 8.00 19.77
N LYS A 39 18.39 6.86 20.38
CA LYS A 39 17.77 5.68 19.76
C LYS A 39 16.91 4.94 20.79
N GLY A 40 15.85 4.28 20.34
CA GLY A 40 14.99 3.46 21.19
C GLY A 40 14.15 4.26 22.21
N ASP A 41 13.81 5.51 21.87
CA ASP A 41 12.90 6.30 22.69
C ASP A 41 11.51 5.62 22.78
N PRO A 42 10.85 5.61 23.96
CA PRO A 42 9.51 5.03 24.11
C PRO A 42 8.44 5.69 23.22
N ASP A 43 8.63 6.96 22.86
CA ASP A 43 7.87 7.62 21.81
C ASP A 43 8.67 7.58 20.50
N PRO A 44 8.33 6.67 19.58
CA PRO A 44 9.09 6.54 18.35
C PRO A 44 8.75 7.66 17.34
N TYR A 45 7.80 8.55 17.61
CA TYR A 45 7.48 9.71 16.76
C TYR A 45 8.06 11.02 17.30
N ALA A 46 8.69 10.99 18.48
CA ALA A 46 9.39 12.13 19.03
C ALA A 46 10.72 12.37 18.30
N VAL A 47 11.00 13.65 18.02
CA VAL A 47 12.31 14.12 17.52
C VAL A 47 12.86 15.13 18.50
N SER A 48 14.15 15.04 18.80
CA SER A 48 14.77 16.01 19.70
C SER A 48 14.75 17.42 19.08
N THR A 49 14.55 18.46 19.90
CA THR A 49 14.66 19.85 19.43
C THR A 49 15.99 20.11 18.73
N THR A 50 17.06 19.48 19.21
CA THR A 50 18.40 19.56 18.60
C THR A 50 18.41 18.97 17.19
N ASN A 51 17.91 17.75 16.99
CA ASN A 51 17.86 17.12 15.67
C ASN A 51 16.94 17.89 14.72
N PHE A 52 15.78 18.35 15.20
CA PHE A 52 14.89 19.18 14.39
C PHE A 52 15.57 20.46 13.91
N ALA A 53 16.26 21.20 14.79
CA ALA A 53 17.02 22.37 14.39
C ALA A 53 18.12 22.05 13.36
N GLN A 54 18.80 20.91 13.52
CA GLN A 54 19.78 20.42 12.56
C GLN A 54 19.16 20.02 11.22
N HIS A 55 17.94 19.48 11.20
CA HIS A 55 17.21 19.21 9.96
C HIS A 55 16.93 20.50 9.19
N LEU A 56 16.43 21.53 9.86
CA LEU A 56 16.15 22.82 9.23
C LEU A 56 17.43 23.45 8.65
N ASP A 57 18.52 23.44 9.41
CA ASP A 57 19.80 23.98 8.98
C ASP A 57 20.36 23.20 7.78
N TRP A 58 20.32 21.86 7.84
CA TRP A 58 20.77 21.01 6.74
C TRP A 58 19.95 21.21 5.47
N LEU A 59 18.61 21.23 5.58
CA LEU A 59 17.72 21.47 4.44
C LEU A 59 18.05 22.80 3.76
N ARG A 60 18.15 23.88 4.54
CA ARG A 60 18.54 25.20 4.05
C ARG A 60 19.92 25.18 3.38
N ALA A 61 20.92 24.58 4.02
CA ALA A 61 22.28 24.50 3.50
C ALA A 61 22.36 23.69 2.18
N HIS A 62 21.40 22.80 1.93
CA HIS A 62 21.33 21.98 0.71
C HIS A 62 20.35 22.54 -0.35
N GLY A 63 19.91 23.79 -0.16
CA GLY A 63 19.09 24.54 -1.11
C GLY A 63 17.60 24.19 -1.07
N TYR A 64 17.12 23.53 -0.01
CA TYR A 64 15.68 23.37 0.18
C TYR A 64 15.05 24.67 0.66
N GLU A 65 13.87 24.97 0.15
CA GLU A 65 13.10 26.17 0.46
C GLU A 65 11.75 25.79 1.05
N ALA A 66 11.46 26.25 2.27
CA ALA A 66 10.18 25.97 2.90
C ALA A 66 9.04 26.73 2.21
N VAL A 67 7.97 26.02 1.85
CA VAL A 67 6.81 26.55 1.14
C VAL A 67 5.54 26.46 1.97
N SER A 68 4.63 27.41 1.78
CA SER A 68 3.33 27.42 2.45
C SER A 68 2.32 26.53 1.74
N VAL A 69 1.25 26.15 2.44
CA VAL A 69 0.10 25.45 1.85
C VAL A 69 -0.50 26.25 0.68
N GLN A 70 -0.55 27.57 0.80
CA GLN A 70 -1.03 28.43 -0.29
C GLN A 70 -0.16 28.30 -1.55
N ALA A 71 1.17 28.28 -1.42
CA ALA A 71 2.07 28.11 -2.56
C ALA A 71 1.86 26.75 -3.24
N VAL A 72 1.64 25.69 -2.47
CA VAL A 72 1.31 24.35 -2.98
C VAL A 72 -0.03 24.36 -3.73
N LEU A 73 -1.07 24.98 -3.17
CA LEU A 73 -2.38 25.10 -3.81
C LEU A 73 -2.33 25.92 -5.10
N ASP A 74 -1.56 27.01 -5.12
CA ASP A 74 -1.41 27.86 -6.28
C ASP A 74 -0.62 27.17 -7.39
N ALA A 75 0.48 26.47 -7.07
CA ALA A 75 1.22 25.66 -8.03
C ALA A 75 0.34 24.56 -8.63
N ARG A 76 -0.43 23.83 -7.80
CA ARG A 76 -1.38 22.81 -8.28
C ARG A 76 -2.45 23.38 -9.21
N ALA A 77 -2.87 24.62 -8.98
CA ALA A 77 -3.84 25.31 -9.82
C ALA A 77 -3.21 26.01 -11.04
N GLY A 78 -1.91 25.80 -11.32
CA GLY A 78 -1.19 26.45 -12.42
C GLY A 78 -0.96 27.95 -12.22
N ARG A 79 -1.14 28.47 -11.00
CA ARG A 79 -0.96 29.87 -10.63
C ARG A 79 0.38 30.09 -9.93
N GLY A 80 1.49 29.77 -10.61
CA GLY A 80 2.84 29.92 -10.07
C GLY A 80 3.61 28.61 -10.06
N THR A 81 4.85 28.67 -9.58
CA THR A 81 5.75 27.51 -9.54
C THR A 81 6.36 27.39 -8.15
N LEU A 82 6.53 26.16 -7.67
CA LEU A 82 7.32 25.89 -6.48
C LEU A 82 8.83 26.05 -6.79
N PRO A 83 9.66 26.36 -5.77
CA PRO A 83 11.11 26.23 -5.88
C PRO A 83 11.55 24.82 -6.30
N GLU A 84 12.73 24.69 -6.89
CA GLU A 84 13.26 23.41 -7.38
C GLU A 84 13.31 22.34 -6.26
N LYS A 85 13.66 22.75 -5.04
CA LYS A 85 13.70 21.92 -3.83
C LYS A 85 12.72 22.45 -2.78
N ALA A 86 11.44 22.50 -3.11
CA ALA A 86 10.42 22.92 -2.16
C ALA A 86 10.29 21.90 -1.00
N VAL A 87 10.13 22.40 0.22
CA VAL A 87 9.81 21.57 1.39
C VAL A 87 8.59 22.11 2.13
N LEU A 88 7.60 21.27 2.41
CA LEU A 88 6.49 21.58 3.29
C LEU A 88 6.70 20.86 4.63
N LEU A 89 6.79 21.63 5.71
CA LEU A 89 6.87 21.11 7.06
C LEU A 89 5.46 20.94 7.63
N THR A 90 5.11 19.75 8.11
CA THR A 90 3.81 19.46 8.71
C THR A 90 3.98 18.92 10.12
N PHE A 91 3.22 19.46 11.07
CA PHE A 91 3.18 19.00 12.46
C PHE A 91 1.78 18.50 12.80
N ASP A 92 1.69 17.23 13.14
CA ASP A 92 0.42 16.53 13.34
C ASP A 92 -0.02 16.60 14.81
N ASP A 93 -1.20 16.08 15.11
CA ASP A 93 -1.82 15.89 16.44
C ASP A 93 -2.21 17.14 17.23
N GLY A 94 -1.49 18.24 17.07
CA GLY A 94 -1.71 19.46 17.83
C GLY A 94 -1.07 19.43 19.23
N LEU A 95 0.10 18.79 19.33
CA LEU A 95 0.92 18.80 20.55
C LEU A 95 1.46 20.19 20.87
N ARG A 96 1.53 20.53 22.16
CA ARG A 96 1.97 21.84 22.65
C ARG A 96 3.42 22.15 22.25
N SER A 97 4.25 21.13 22.04
CA SER A 97 5.61 21.25 21.53
C SER A 97 5.71 22.00 20.20
N ALA A 98 4.67 21.93 19.35
CA ALA A 98 4.58 22.72 18.13
C ALA A 98 4.61 24.24 18.41
N TYR A 99 4.11 24.68 19.57
CA TYR A 99 4.17 26.09 19.99
C TYR A 99 5.44 26.40 20.78
N THR A 100 5.89 25.52 21.68
CA THR A 100 7.00 25.84 22.60
C THR A 100 8.39 25.60 22.00
N HIS A 101 8.56 24.62 21.11
CA HIS A 101 9.86 24.25 20.52
C HIS A 101 9.92 24.57 19.02
N VAL A 102 8.86 24.27 18.27
CA VAL A 102 8.86 24.43 16.80
C VAL A 102 8.65 25.89 16.38
N PHE A 103 7.57 26.53 16.86
CA PHE A 103 7.22 27.88 16.41
C PHE A 103 8.32 28.94 16.61
N PRO A 104 9.11 28.95 17.70
CA PRO A 104 10.26 29.85 17.82
C PRO A 104 11.31 29.64 16.72
N LEU A 105 11.57 28.38 16.34
CA LEU A 105 12.51 28.04 15.26
C LEU A 105 11.94 28.45 13.89
N LEU A 106 10.65 28.20 13.63
CA LEU A 106 10.00 28.67 12.40
C LEU A 106 10.10 30.20 12.25
N ARG A 107 9.91 30.96 13.34
CA ARG A 107 10.10 32.42 13.34
C ARG A 107 11.55 32.82 13.08
N ALA A 108 12.52 32.16 13.71
CA ALA A 108 13.94 32.43 13.48
C ALA A 108 14.36 32.14 12.04
N PHE A 109 13.78 31.11 11.43
CA PHE A 109 14.04 30.73 10.05
C PHE A 109 13.19 31.52 9.03
N GLY A 110 12.06 32.11 9.44
CA GLY A 110 11.06 32.67 8.53
C GLY A 110 10.42 31.59 7.64
N TRP A 111 10.32 30.36 8.14
CA TRP A 111 9.85 29.21 7.38
C TRP A 111 8.38 28.92 7.67
N PRO A 112 7.54 28.76 6.63
CA PRO A 112 6.15 28.39 6.80
C PRO A 112 6.00 26.91 7.19
N ALA A 113 4.87 26.59 7.82
CA ALA A 113 4.50 25.23 8.17
C ALA A 113 2.97 25.02 8.17
N LEU A 114 2.56 23.75 8.19
CA LEU A 114 1.21 23.31 8.46
C LEU A 114 1.16 22.70 9.86
N VAL A 115 0.16 23.06 10.66
CA VAL A 115 -0.18 22.36 11.91
C VAL A 115 -1.59 21.78 11.79
N ALA A 116 -1.74 20.48 12.03
CA ALA A 116 -3.02 19.78 11.94
C ALA A 116 -3.39 19.21 13.33
N PRO A 117 -4.17 19.94 14.14
CA PRO A 117 -4.61 19.45 15.44
C PRO A 117 -5.81 18.50 15.34
N VAL A 118 -5.88 17.54 16.28
CA VAL A 118 -7.12 16.81 16.58
C VAL A 118 -7.98 17.73 17.45
N THR A 119 -9.14 18.16 16.94
CA THR A 119 -9.88 19.24 17.62
C THR A 119 -10.48 18.81 18.97
N SER A 120 -10.82 17.53 19.16
CA SER A 120 -11.24 17.04 20.49
C SER A 120 -10.12 17.06 21.52
N TRP A 121 -8.85 16.93 21.11
CA TRP A 121 -7.69 17.02 22.01
C TRP A 121 -7.37 18.47 22.38
N VAL A 122 -7.59 19.42 21.46
CA VAL A 122 -7.52 20.86 21.75
C VAL A 122 -8.65 21.30 22.71
N GLU A 123 -9.82 20.69 22.61
CA GLU A 123 -10.98 20.92 23.51
C GLU A 123 -10.99 19.97 24.73
N LEU A 124 -9.90 19.26 24.99
CA LEU A 124 -9.85 18.24 26.05
C LEU A 124 -10.23 18.84 27.42
N PRO A 125 -11.28 18.35 28.10
CA PRO A 125 -11.69 18.92 29.37
C PRO A 125 -10.62 18.78 30.46
N GLU A 126 -10.54 19.74 31.38
CA GLU A 126 -9.63 19.64 32.53
C GLU A 126 -9.88 18.35 33.34
N GLY A 127 -8.80 17.69 33.76
CA GLY A 127 -8.86 16.44 34.51
C GLY A 127 -9.14 15.19 33.67
N THR A 128 -9.28 15.31 32.35
CA THR A 128 -9.35 14.16 31.43
C THR A 128 -7.99 13.88 30.81
N VAL A 129 -7.83 12.65 30.31
CA VAL A 129 -6.59 12.18 29.68
C VAL A 129 -6.86 11.53 28.33
N VAL A 130 -5.87 11.59 27.45
CA VAL A 130 -5.82 10.87 26.19
C VAL A 130 -4.70 9.82 26.29
N PRO A 131 -5.00 8.52 26.11
CA PRO A 131 -3.95 7.49 26.03
C PRO A 131 -3.22 7.65 24.69
N TYR A 132 -2.08 8.34 24.71
CA TYR A 132 -1.34 8.73 23.51
C TYR A 132 0.17 8.65 23.77
N GLY A 133 0.91 7.96 22.91
CA GLY A 133 2.35 7.79 23.10
C GLY A 133 2.70 6.97 24.35
N PRO A 134 3.85 7.24 25.02
CA PRO A 134 4.36 6.40 26.11
C PRO A 134 3.71 6.67 27.48
N ARG A 135 2.79 7.63 27.58
CA ARG A 135 2.09 8.00 28.82
C ARG A 135 0.70 8.55 28.53
N ASP A 136 -0.08 8.80 29.57
CA ASP A 136 -1.32 9.56 29.42
C ASP A 136 -1.01 11.05 29.18
N PHE A 137 -1.67 11.63 28.17
CA PHE A 137 -1.58 13.04 27.83
C PHE A 137 -2.76 13.80 28.44
N THR A 138 -2.48 14.98 28.97
CA THR A 138 -3.46 15.86 29.62
C THR A 138 -3.71 17.08 28.76
N ARG A 139 -4.64 17.95 29.20
CA ARG A 139 -4.92 19.20 28.49
C ARG A 139 -3.68 20.07 28.29
N ASP A 140 -2.72 20.03 29.21
CA ASP A 140 -1.50 20.84 29.13
C ASP A 140 -0.52 20.36 28.05
N ASP A 141 -0.70 19.15 27.53
CA ASP A 141 0.17 18.55 26.50
C ASP A 141 -0.26 18.93 25.07
N PHE A 142 -1.46 19.50 24.90
CA PHE A 142 -2.02 19.91 23.61
C PHE A 142 -2.06 21.43 23.45
N LEU A 143 -2.05 21.88 22.20
CA LEU A 143 -2.21 23.29 21.84
C LEU A 143 -3.52 23.87 22.39
N THR A 144 -3.51 25.17 22.60
CA THR A 144 -4.71 25.96 22.88
C THR A 144 -5.14 26.73 21.63
N TRP A 145 -6.43 27.08 21.54
CA TRP A 145 -6.90 27.96 20.47
C TRP A 145 -6.19 29.32 20.47
N ALA A 146 -5.77 29.82 21.64
CA ALA A 146 -4.99 31.05 21.73
C ALA A 146 -3.60 30.90 21.08
N GLN A 147 -2.91 29.79 21.34
CA GLN A 147 -1.63 29.46 20.71
C GLN A 147 -1.77 29.25 19.19
N LEU A 148 -2.78 28.49 18.75
CA LEU A 148 -3.08 28.30 17.33
C LEU A 148 -3.38 29.63 16.63
N ARG A 149 -4.13 30.53 17.29
CA ARG A 149 -4.40 31.88 16.78
C ARG A 149 -3.11 32.69 16.62
N GLU A 150 -2.23 32.69 17.62
CA GLU A 150 -0.94 33.39 17.54
C GLU A 150 -0.05 32.85 16.43
N MET A 151 0.04 31.52 16.30
CA MET A 151 0.80 30.86 15.24
C MET A 151 0.27 31.25 13.85
N ARG A 152 -1.05 31.23 13.65
CA ARG A 152 -1.69 31.68 12.41
C ARG A 152 -1.43 33.17 12.12
N ASP A 153 -1.64 34.03 13.12
CA ASP A 153 -1.53 35.49 12.96
C ASP A 153 -0.10 35.97 12.70
N SER A 154 0.90 35.11 12.94
CA SER A 154 2.28 35.36 12.50
C SER A 154 2.46 35.33 10.96
N GLY A 155 1.51 34.74 10.24
CA GLY A 155 1.60 34.49 8.79
C GLY A 155 2.47 33.30 8.40
N LEU A 156 3.07 32.59 9.36
CA LEU A 156 3.93 31.43 9.09
C LEU A 156 3.17 30.09 9.10
N VAL A 157 2.10 29.97 9.89
CA VAL A 157 1.46 28.68 10.14
C VAL A 157 0.05 28.63 9.54
N GLU A 158 -0.18 27.68 8.64
CA GLU A 158 -1.52 27.24 8.26
C GLU A 158 -2.04 26.25 9.30
N VAL A 159 -3.31 26.39 9.72
CA VAL A 159 -3.97 25.41 10.58
C VAL A 159 -4.90 24.53 9.73
N GLY A 160 -4.57 23.24 9.64
CA GLY A 160 -5.40 22.21 9.00
C GLY A 160 -6.30 21.50 10.01
N SER A 161 -6.98 20.45 9.56
CA SER A 161 -7.72 19.52 10.40
C SER A 161 -6.94 18.21 10.54
N HIS A 162 -6.92 17.61 11.72
CA HIS A 162 -6.57 16.20 11.92
C HIS A 162 -7.78 15.39 12.42
N SER A 163 -8.96 15.71 11.87
CA SER A 163 -10.29 15.25 12.33
C SER A 163 -10.71 15.83 13.69
N HIS A 164 -11.94 15.53 14.11
CA HIS A 164 -12.40 15.84 15.45
C HIS A 164 -12.05 14.73 16.43
N ASP A 165 -12.47 13.49 16.17
CA ASP A 165 -12.32 12.32 17.05
C ASP A 165 -12.10 11.01 16.25
N LEU A 166 -11.46 11.10 15.07
CA LEU A 166 -11.06 9.92 14.28
C LEU A 166 -9.64 9.45 14.58
N HIS A 167 -8.87 10.15 15.42
CA HIS A 167 -7.53 9.72 15.85
C HIS A 167 -7.59 8.63 16.93
N ARG A 168 -8.22 7.50 16.60
CA ARG A 168 -8.35 6.33 17.49
C ARG A 168 -8.61 5.06 16.72
N GLY A 169 -8.42 3.95 17.41
CA GLY A 169 -8.87 2.64 16.96
C GLY A 169 -10.37 2.44 17.22
N LEU A 170 -11.04 1.77 16.30
CA LEU A 170 -12.40 1.26 16.45
C LEU A 170 -12.43 -0.25 16.16
N PRO A 171 -13.35 -1.02 16.78
CA PRO A 171 -13.46 -2.45 16.50
C PRO A 171 -13.84 -2.64 15.03
N GLY A 172 -12.89 -3.14 14.23
CA GLY A 172 -13.04 -3.28 12.79
C GLY A 172 -13.40 -4.69 12.34
N ASN A 173 -13.63 -5.62 13.28
CA ASN A 173 -14.06 -7.00 13.01
C ASN A 173 -14.63 -7.67 14.29
N PRO A 174 -15.22 -8.88 14.17
CA PRO A 174 -15.82 -9.60 15.30
C PRO A 174 -14.87 -9.98 16.44
N PHE A 175 -13.56 -9.87 16.23
CA PHE A 175 -12.54 -10.26 17.19
C PHE A 175 -11.97 -9.09 17.99
N GLY A 176 -12.50 -7.89 17.79
CA GLY A 176 -12.14 -6.70 18.57
C GLY A 176 -10.83 -6.04 18.14
N ASN A 177 -10.28 -6.38 16.97
CA ASN A 177 -9.12 -5.66 16.46
C ASN A 177 -9.46 -4.17 16.26
N GLN A 178 -8.61 -3.31 16.82
CA GLN A 178 -8.77 -1.87 16.73
C GLN A 178 -8.10 -1.35 15.45
N LEU A 179 -8.89 -0.82 14.53
CA LEU A 179 -8.44 -0.28 13.24
C LEU A 179 -8.70 1.24 13.15
N PRO A 180 -7.97 1.99 12.30
CA PRO A 180 -8.14 3.43 12.15
C PRO A 180 -9.59 3.85 11.87
N ALA A 181 -10.15 4.73 12.70
CA ALA A 181 -11.57 5.06 12.70
C ALA A 181 -12.09 5.62 11.36
N ALA A 182 -11.25 6.36 10.64
CA ALA A 182 -11.60 7.04 9.39
C ALA A 182 -11.93 6.07 8.24
N VAL A 183 -11.37 4.85 8.24
CA VAL A 183 -11.52 3.88 7.14
C VAL A 183 -12.16 2.55 7.54
N THR A 184 -12.62 2.48 8.78
CA THR A 184 -13.18 1.26 9.40
C THR A 184 -14.68 1.37 9.47
N ARG A 185 -15.38 0.38 8.91
CA ARG A 185 -16.79 0.10 9.24
C ARG A 185 -16.81 -0.63 10.58
N ILE A 186 -17.48 -0.04 11.56
CA ILE A 186 -17.46 -0.54 12.95
C ILE A 186 -18.15 -1.90 13.02
N TRP A 187 -17.53 -2.89 13.66
CA TRP A 187 -18.24 -4.07 14.11
C TRP A 187 -19.07 -3.73 15.35
N THR A 188 -20.40 -3.81 15.23
CA THR A 188 -21.33 -3.34 16.26
C THR A 188 -21.55 -4.39 17.36
N ALA A 189 -21.96 -3.94 18.54
CA ALA A 189 -22.30 -4.81 19.66
C ALA A 189 -23.52 -5.72 19.37
N ASP A 190 -24.41 -5.28 18.48
CA ASP A 190 -25.60 -6.03 18.07
C ASP A 190 -25.29 -7.14 17.04
N GLY A 191 -24.04 -7.24 16.60
CA GLY A 191 -23.56 -8.18 15.59
C GLY A 191 -23.76 -7.63 14.18
N GLY A 192 -22.65 -7.46 13.45
CA GLY A 192 -22.63 -6.97 12.07
C GLY A 192 -21.78 -5.71 11.88
N TYR A 193 -21.47 -5.44 10.62
CA TYR A 193 -20.73 -4.23 10.23
C TYR A 193 -21.65 -3.02 10.10
N GLU A 194 -21.13 -1.85 10.48
CA GLU A 194 -21.69 -0.55 10.15
C GLU A 194 -21.94 -0.46 8.64
N THR A 195 -23.13 0.00 8.26
CA THR A 195 -23.48 0.19 6.85
C THR A 195 -22.68 1.33 6.25
N GLU A 196 -22.49 1.32 4.92
CA GLU A 196 -21.82 2.43 4.22
C GLU A 196 -22.46 3.79 4.52
N THR A 197 -23.80 3.85 4.56
CA THR A 197 -24.54 5.08 4.86
C THR A 197 -24.22 5.60 6.27
N ALA A 198 -24.21 4.72 7.27
CA ALA A 198 -23.89 5.10 8.65
C ALA A 198 -22.43 5.54 8.78
N TRP A 199 -21.51 4.81 8.15
CA TRP A 199 -20.09 5.17 8.09
C TRP A 199 -19.89 6.56 7.47
N ARG A 200 -20.52 6.85 6.31
CA ARG A 200 -20.44 8.16 5.64
C ARG A 200 -20.93 9.28 6.55
N ALA A 201 -22.09 9.10 7.19
CA ALA A 201 -22.67 10.08 8.09
C ALA A 201 -21.76 10.36 9.30
N ARG A 202 -21.10 9.32 9.84
CA ARG A 202 -20.13 9.47 10.94
C ARG A 202 -18.90 10.25 10.51
N ILE A 203 -18.31 9.94 9.36
CA ILE A 203 -17.14 10.67 8.84
C ILE A 203 -17.50 12.13 8.53
N GLU A 204 -18.64 12.39 7.91
CA GLU A 204 -19.11 13.74 7.61
C GLU A 204 -19.35 14.56 8.88
N ALA A 205 -20.05 14.01 9.87
CA ALA A 205 -20.32 14.69 11.14
C ALA A 205 -19.05 15.05 11.92
N ASP A 206 -18.07 14.13 11.94
CA ASP A 206 -16.78 14.37 12.58
C ASP A 206 -16.02 15.52 11.90
N LEU A 207 -15.86 15.44 10.58
CA LEU A 207 -15.14 16.44 9.82
C LEU A 207 -15.84 17.81 9.85
N GLN A 208 -17.17 17.84 9.83
CA GLN A 208 -17.95 19.07 9.99
C GLN A 208 -17.69 19.69 11.37
N THR A 209 -17.65 18.90 12.43
CA THR A 209 -17.35 19.38 13.78
C THR A 209 -15.95 19.99 13.86
N SER A 210 -14.95 19.32 13.28
CA SER A 210 -13.58 19.85 13.22
C SER A 210 -13.52 21.17 12.45
N ARG A 211 -14.15 21.22 11.27
CA ARG A 211 -14.26 22.41 10.42
C ARG A 211 -14.87 23.58 11.20
N ASP A 212 -16.01 23.37 11.84
CA ASP A 212 -16.77 24.42 12.52
C ASP A 212 -16.04 24.94 13.76
N LEU A 213 -15.34 24.09 14.50
CA LEU A 213 -14.50 24.50 15.63
C LEU A 213 -13.32 25.35 15.15
N ILE A 214 -12.59 24.89 14.14
CA ILE A 214 -11.48 25.65 13.56
C ILE A 214 -11.96 26.99 13.02
N GLU A 215 -13.07 27.03 12.27
CA GLU A 215 -13.65 28.27 11.74
C GLU A 215 -14.10 29.22 12.86
N ARG A 216 -14.79 28.72 13.88
CA ARG A 216 -15.24 29.52 15.03
C ARG A 216 -14.09 30.16 15.77
N HIS A 217 -13.04 29.39 16.06
CA HIS A 217 -11.92 29.88 16.85
C HIS A 217 -10.95 30.70 16.00
N LEU A 218 -10.71 30.35 14.74
CA LEU A 218 -9.66 30.98 13.93
C LEU A 218 -10.18 31.96 12.87
N GLY A 219 -11.50 32.03 12.65
CA GLY A 219 -12.12 32.90 11.66
C GLY A 219 -11.98 32.43 10.21
N GLN A 220 -11.41 31.25 9.99
CA GLN A 220 -11.23 30.63 8.68
C GLN A 220 -11.42 29.12 8.80
N ALA A 221 -12.20 28.53 7.90
CA ALA A 221 -12.35 27.08 7.81
C ALA A 221 -11.04 26.43 7.30
N PRO A 222 -10.71 25.21 7.75
CA PRO A 222 -9.53 24.50 7.29
C PRO A 222 -9.67 24.13 5.81
N ARG A 223 -8.57 24.28 5.06
CA ARG A 223 -8.47 23.87 3.65
C ARG A 223 -7.74 22.55 3.45
N VAL A 224 -7.27 21.99 4.56
CA VAL A 224 -6.38 20.83 4.62
C VAL A 224 -6.94 19.83 5.61
N ILE A 225 -6.91 18.55 5.22
CA ILE A 225 -7.07 17.41 6.13
C ILE A 225 -5.77 16.63 6.14
N VAL A 226 -5.21 16.41 7.33
CA VAL A 226 -4.22 15.36 7.54
C VAL A 226 -4.98 14.18 8.12
N TRP A 227 -4.90 13.00 7.53
CA TRP A 227 -5.65 11.84 8.03
C TRP A 227 -4.91 11.14 9.16
N PRO A 228 -5.54 10.87 10.32
CA PRO A 228 -4.95 10.04 11.36
C PRO A 228 -4.42 8.72 10.80
N TYR A 229 -3.20 8.35 11.18
CA TYR A 229 -2.49 7.16 10.70
C TYR A 229 -2.31 7.09 9.16
N ALA A 230 -2.48 8.20 8.44
CA ALA A 230 -2.65 8.23 6.98
C ALA A 230 -3.76 7.31 6.46
N ALA A 231 -4.76 7.02 7.29
CA ALA A 231 -5.85 6.14 6.93
C ALA A 231 -6.96 6.94 6.25
N TYR A 232 -7.07 6.82 4.94
CA TYR A 232 -8.13 7.44 4.13
C TYR A 232 -8.60 6.53 3.00
N ASN A 233 -9.67 6.96 2.35
CA ASN A 233 -10.15 6.41 1.08
C ASN A 233 -10.79 7.52 0.23
N ASP A 234 -11.11 7.21 -1.02
CA ASP A 234 -11.67 8.20 -1.96
C ASP A 234 -12.99 8.78 -1.46
N VAL A 235 -13.79 7.97 -0.77
CA VAL A 235 -15.06 8.42 -0.21
C VAL A 235 -14.85 9.46 0.90
N ALA A 236 -13.92 9.20 1.82
CA ALA A 236 -13.57 10.10 2.92
C ALA A 236 -12.94 11.40 2.38
N ASN A 237 -12.07 11.31 1.37
CA ASN A 237 -11.52 12.49 0.68
C ASN A 237 -12.62 13.30 -0.04
N GLY A 238 -13.61 12.64 -0.62
CA GLY A 238 -14.78 13.29 -1.21
C GLY A 238 -15.59 14.08 -0.19
N ILE A 239 -15.81 13.51 0.99
CA ILE A 239 -16.47 14.21 2.12
C ILE A 239 -15.63 15.41 2.56
N ALA A 240 -14.33 15.23 2.77
CA ALA A 240 -13.43 16.33 3.16
C ALA A 240 -13.43 17.48 2.13
N THR A 241 -13.41 17.13 0.84
CA THR A 241 -13.47 18.09 -0.27
C THR A 241 -14.78 18.87 -0.27
N ALA A 242 -15.91 18.21 -0.03
CA ALA A 242 -17.23 18.85 0.07
C ALA A 242 -17.31 19.85 1.25
N LEU A 243 -16.53 19.61 2.31
CA LEU A 243 -16.40 20.48 3.47
C LEU A 243 -15.35 21.60 3.31
N GLY A 244 -14.71 21.71 2.14
CA GLY A 244 -13.73 22.76 1.82
C GLY A 244 -12.27 22.36 2.08
N MET A 245 -12.00 21.12 2.49
CA MET A 245 -10.65 20.60 2.68
C MET A 245 -10.16 19.94 1.38
N HIS A 246 -9.52 20.74 0.52
CA HIS A 246 -9.13 20.34 -0.84
C HIS A 246 -7.72 19.71 -0.94
N LEU A 247 -6.97 19.74 0.16
CA LEU A 247 -5.65 19.12 0.25
C LEU A 247 -5.65 18.04 1.33
N SER A 248 -5.26 16.83 0.97
CA SER A 248 -5.06 15.71 1.90
C SER A 248 -3.61 15.21 1.89
N PHE A 249 -3.21 14.55 2.96
CA PHE A 249 -1.86 14.02 3.16
C PHE A 249 -1.86 12.57 3.67
N ASP A 250 -0.86 11.80 3.25
CA ASP A 250 -0.62 10.42 3.68
C ASP A 250 0.75 10.25 4.36
N LEU A 251 1.23 9.01 4.55
CA LEU A 251 2.49 8.66 5.22
C LEU A 251 3.30 7.59 4.44
N GLU A 252 3.07 7.41 3.14
CA GLU A 252 3.65 6.28 2.37
C GLU A 252 5.14 6.44 2.00
N GLY A 253 5.87 7.34 2.66
CA GLY A 253 7.28 7.57 2.41
C GLY A 253 7.52 8.53 1.24
N ARG A 254 8.67 8.41 0.58
CA ARG A 254 9.05 9.36 -0.48
C ARG A 254 8.22 9.20 -1.74
N ALA A 255 7.86 10.33 -2.32
CA ALA A 255 7.67 10.44 -3.76
C ALA A 255 8.88 9.81 -4.48
N GLN A 256 8.63 8.80 -5.32
CA GLN A 256 9.67 8.23 -6.19
C GLN A 256 10.22 9.34 -7.12
N LYS A 257 11.42 9.20 -7.66
CA LYS A 257 12.00 10.19 -8.60
C LYS A 257 11.12 10.43 -9.85
N THR A 258 10.20 9.52 -10.14
CA THR A 258 9.15 9.64 -11.17
C THR A 258 7.88 10.35 -10.70
N ASP A 259 7.70 10.58 -9.39
CA ASP A 259 6.46 11.06 -8.77
C ASP A 259 6.40 12.58 -8.55
N LEU A 260 7.41 13.34 -8.95
CA LEU A 260 7.35 14.80 -8.93
C LEU A 260 6.99 15.39 -10.31
N GLY A 261 6.76 14.49 -11.28
CA GLY A 261 6.24 14.75 -12.61
C GLY A 261 4.97 13.98 -12.97
N LEU A 262 4.51 13.10 -12.07
CA LEU A 262 3.32 12.26 -12.21
C LEU A 262 2.47 12.32 -10.92
N GLN A 263 2.38 13.50 -10.28
CA GLN A 263 1.39 13.77 -9.22
C GLN A 263 -0.01 13.94 -9.82
N GLY A 264 -0.50 12.83 -10.33
CA GLY A 264 -1.56 12.76 -11.32
C GLY A 264 -1.07 11.75 -12.33
N GLU A 265 -1.64 10.55 -12.29
CA GLU A 265 -1.69 9.71 -13.48
C GLU A 265 -2.04 10.58 -14.70
N ASP A 266 -1.59 10.15 -15.87
CA ASP A 266 -1.99 10.65 -17.20
C ASP A 266 -3.51 10.47 -17.48
N ARG A 267 -4.37 10.80 -16.51
CA ARG A 267 -5.75 11.18 -16.75
C ARG A 267 -5.78 12.68 -16.95
N ALA A 268 -5.50 13.07 -18.20
CA ALA A 268 -5.77 14.42 -18.71
C ALA A 268 -7.25 14.82 -18.55
N ASP A 269 -8.13 13.90 -18.15
CA ASP A 269 -9.54 14.13 -17.96
C ASP A 269 -9.96 13.65 -16.55
N GLN A 270 -10.25 14.63 -15.66
CA GLN A 270 -10.86 14.51 -14.32
C GLN A 270 -9.91 14.46 -13.09
N ALA A 271 -9.78 15.62 -12.45
CA ALA A 271 -9.51 15.87 -11.02
C ALA A 271 -9.05 14.66 -10.16
N SER A 272 -7.77 14.32 -10.21
CA SER A 272 -7.15 13.50 -9.17
C SER A 272 -7.10 14.31 -7.86
N LEU A 273 -7.92 13.90 -6.88
CA LEU A 273 -7.95 14.36 -5.48
C LEU A 273 -6.81 13.73 -4.63
N ALA A 274 -5.71 13.29 -5.26
CA ALA A 274 -4.69 12.49 -4.60
C ALA A 274 -3.98 13.23 -3.46
N SER A 275 -3.80 12.47 -2.37
CA SER A 275 -3.10 12.82 -1.15
C SER A 275 -1.60 13.01 -1.40
N LEU A 276 -1.00 14.06 -0.84
CA LEU A 276 0.44 14.29 -0.96
C LEU A 276 1.20 13.36 -0.01
N ALA A 277 2.19 12.66 -0.57
CA ALA A 277 3.05 11.75 0.20
C ALA A 277 3.93 12.51 1.19
N ARG A 278 4.02 11.99 2.43
CA ARG A 278 4.85 12.57 3.49
C ARG A 278 5.88 11.58 3.98
N LEU A 279 7.09 12.09 4.17
CA LEU A 279 8.15 11.37 4.89
C LEU A 279 7.93 11.54 6.39
N LEU A 280 7.58 10.44 7.06
CA LEU A 280 7.42 10.37 8.50
C LEU A 280 8.77 10.43 9.20
N MET A 281 8.92 11.37 10.14
CA MET A 281 10.07 11.42 11.03
C MET A 281 9.85 10.43 12.17
N HIS A 282 10.69 9.39 12.21
CA HIS A 282 10.54 8.25 13.11
C HIS A 282 11.87 7.90 13.77
N GLN A 283 11.84 7.52 15.04
CA GLN A 283 12.98 7.11 15.87
C GLN A 283 14.08 8.18 15.98
N ASN A 284 13.67 9.45 16.15
CA ASN A 284 14.57 10.58 16.38
C ASN A 284 15.74 10.62 15.37
N PRO A 285 15.46 10.68 14.05
CA PRO A 285 16.50 10.59 13.04
C PRO A 285 17.45 11.79 13.19
N ASP A 286 18.75 11.54 13.03
CA ASP A 286 19.73 12.63 12.91
C ASP A 286 19.88 13.09 11.44
N VAL A 287 20.75 14.07 11.19
CA VAL A 287 20.99 14.57 9.84
C VAL A 287 21.52 13.51 8.88
N ARG A 288 22.28 12.52 9.35
CA ARG A 288 22.81 11.43 8.52
C ARG A 288 21.69 10.47 8.16
N ASP A 289 20.82 10.16 9.11
CA ASP A 289 19.62 9.36 8.88
C ASP A 289 18.72 10.07 7.87
N LEU A 290 18.42 11.37 8.07
CA LEU A 290 17.61 12.16 7.13
C LEU A 290 18.27 12.23 5.74
N ALA A 291 19.55 12.55 5.64
CA ALA A 291 20.24 12.66 4.35
C ALA A 291 20.40 11.30 3.64
N GLY A 292 20.65 10.25 4.42
CA GLY A 292 20.78 8.87 3.95
C GLY A 292 19.46 8.36 3.43
N GLU A 293 18.38 8.60 4.19
CA GLU A 293 17.02 8.43 3.74
C GLU A 293 16.92 9.23 2.44
N LEU A 294 17.03 10.57 2.41
CA LEU A 294 16.83 11.44 1.22
C LEU A 294 17.57 11.02 -0.06
N ARG A 295 18.63 10.22 0.04
CA ARG A 295 19.45 9.72 -1.07
C ARG A 295 19.21 8.25 -1.43
N ARG A 296 18.48 7.49 -0.61
CA ARG A 296 18.12 6.08 -0.85
C ARG A 296 17.40 5.91 -2.19
N ASP A 297 17.86 4.93 -2.96
CA ASP A 297 17.20 4.49 -4.19
C ASP A 297 16.29 3.30 -3.88
N LEU A 298 14.99 3.58 -3.74
CA LEU A 298 13.98 2.57 -3.43
C LEU A 298 13.88 1.48 -4.51
N SER A 299 14.32 1.76 -5.76
CA SER A 299 14.31 0.75 -6.84
C SER A 299 15.33 -0.38 -6.62
N LEU A 300 16.24 -0.20 -5.66
CA LEU A 300 17.22 -1.21 -5.28
C LEU A 300 16.74 -2.07 -4.10
N ASP A 301 15.62 -1.74 -3.46
CA ASP A 301 15.07 -2.52 -2.37
C ASP A 301 14.49 -3.85 -2.92
N GLY A 302 15.00 -4.97 -2.40
CA GLY A 302 14.49 -6.30 -2.78
C GLY A 302 13.19 -6.63 -2.06
N VAL A 303 12.25 -7.22 -2.78
CA VAL A 303 11.04 -7.81 -2.17
C VAL A 303 11.34 -9.24 -1.73
N ARG A 304 10.95 -9.55 -0.51
CA ARG A 304 10.84 -10.90 0.05
C ARG A 304 9.38 -11.16 0.41
N ALA A 305 8.73 -12.04 -0.34
CA ALA A 305 7.32 -12.38 -0.17
C ALA A 305 7.13 -13.81 0.33
N ILE A 306 6.12 -14.03 1.16
CA ILE A 306 5.70 -15.36 1.60
C ILE A 306 4.21 -15.48 1.30
N GLN A 307 3.82 -16.47 0.50
CA GLN A 307 2.41 -16.71 0.20
C GLN A 307 1.83 -17.70 1.21
N VAL A 308 0.71 -17.31 1.84
CA VAL A 308 0.12 -17.98 3.00
C VAL A 308 -1.35 -18.28 2.75
N ASP A 309 -1.73 -19.54 2.95
CA ASP A 309 -3.11 -20.01 2.85
C ASP A 309 -3.87 -19.75 4.15
N LEU A 310 -5.00 -19.03 4.07
CA LEU A 310 -5.93 -18.91 5.21
C LEU A 310 -6.67 -20.21 5.48
N ASP A 311 -6.73 -21.12 4.51
CA ASP A 311 -7.20 -22.49 4.71
C ASP A 311 -6.43 -23.21 5.84
N TYR A 312 -5.13 -22.92 6.03
CA TYR A 312 -4.32 -23.50 7.12
C TYR A 312 -4.51 -22.75 8.45
N VAL A 313 -4.94 -21.48 8.39
CA VAL A 313 -5.23 -20.69 9.59
C VAL A 313 -6.59 -21.06 10.16
N TYR A 314 -7.58 -21.24 9.29
CA TYR A 314 -8.95 -21.54 9.65
C TYR A 314 -9.05 -22.84 10.46
N ASP A 315 -9.80 -22.77 11.56
CA ASP A 315 -10.20 -23.93 12.35
C ASP A 315 -11.65 -23.73 12.81
N ALA A 316 -12.40 -24.82 12.93
CA ALA A 316 -13.77 -24.77 13.44
C ALA A 316 -13.81 -24.42 14.93
N ASP A 317 -12.76 -24.74 15.70
CA ASP A 317 -12.55 -24.27 17.06
C ASP A 317 -11.93 -22.85 17.06
N PRO A 318 -12.67 -21.81 17.51
CA PRO A 318 -12.15 -20.44 17.55
C PRO A 318 -10.87 -20.30 18.40
N ALA A 319 -10.68 -21.16 19.41
CA ALA A 319 -9.47 -21.14 20.23
C ALA A 319 -8.26 -21.70 19.48
N GLN A 320 -8.45 -22.76 18.68
CA GLN A 320 -7.39 -23.27 17.80
C GLN A 320 -7.08 -22.28 16.67
N MET A 321 -8.10 -21.69 16.04
CA MET A 321 -7.90 -20.64 15.04
C MET A 321 -7.11 -19.46 15.61
N ALA A 322 -7.40 -19.03 16.84
CA ALA A 322 -6.61 -17.98 17.51
C ALA A 322 -5.14 -18.39 17.71
N ARG A 323 -4.87 -19.63 18.12
CA ARG A 323 -3.50 -20.17 18.22
C ARG A 323 -2.80 -20.21 16.86
N ASN A 324 -3.49 -20.62 15.80
CA ASN A 324 -2.93 -20.66 14.44
C ASN A 324 -2.51 -19.25 14.00
N VAL A 325 -3.33 -18.23 14.26
CA VAL A 325 -2.97 -16.83 13.97
C VAL A 325 -1.73 -16.40 14.74
N ASP A 326 -1.61 -16.73 16.04
CA ASP A 326 -0.42 -16.40 16.82
C ASP A 326 0.85 -17.09 16.30
N VAL A 327 0.75 -18.37 15.94
CA VAL A 327 1.88 -19.14 15.35
C VAL A 327 2.30 -18.53 14.02
N LEU A 328 1.36 -18.21 13.13
CA LEU A 328 1.64 -17.57 11.85
C LEU A 328 2.32 -16.20 12.05
N VAL A 329 1.75 -15.33 12.88
CA VAL A 329 2.28 -13.98 13.13
C VAL A 329 3.68 -14.05 13.71
N GLN A 330 3.91 -14.93 14.68
CA GLN A 330 5.23 -15.13 15.28
C GLN A 330 6.23 -15.64 14.25
N ARG A 331 5.85 -16.62 13.43
CA ARG A 331 6.71 -17.16 12.37
C ARG A 331 7.09 -16.11 11.34
N ILE A 332 6.14 -15.31 10.85
CA ILE A 332 6.41 -14.22 9.91
C ILE A 332 7.34 -13.19 10.55
N GLN A 333 7.12 -12.84 11.83
CA GLN A 333 8.02 -11.96 12.56
C GLN A 333 9.43 -12.57 12.72
N ASP A 334 9.56 -13.88 12.91
CA ASP A 334 10.85 -14.55 13.06
C ASP A 334 11.59 -14.74 11.73
N ILE A 335 10.88 -14.87 10.61
CA ILE A 335 11.49 -14.85 9.27
C ILE A 335 11.90 -13.41 8.90
N GLY A 336 11.03 -12.44 9.18
CA GLY A 336 11.19 -11.04 8.82
C GLY A 336 11.19 -10.79 7.30
N PRO A 337 10.20 -11.29 6.53
CA PRO A 337 10.04 -10.93 5.13
C PRO A 337 9.55 -9.49 5.01
N SER A 338 9.52 -8.96 3.80
CA SER A 338 8.94 -7.64 3.53
C SER A 338 7.42 -7.69 3.28
N HIS A 339 6.94 -8.80 2.73
CA HIS A 339 5.58 -8.96 2.23
C HIS A 339 5.00 -10.32 2.64
N VAL A 340 3.70 -10.36 2.87
CA VAL A 340 2.89 -11.59 2.92
C VAL A 340 1.79 -11.50 1.87
N TRP A 341 1.69 -12.51 1.03
CA TRP A 341 0.60 -12.67 0.07
C TRP A 341 -0.44 -13.59 0.69
N LEU A 342 -1.48 -13.00 1.26
CA LEU A 342 -2.45 -13.69 2.09
C LEU A 342 -3.66 -14.10 1.27
N GLN A 343 -3.98 -15.39 1.23
CA GLN A 343 -5.16 -15.93 0.58
C GLN A 343 -6.43 -15.29 1.16
N ALA A 344 -7.26 -14.66 0.32
CA ALA A 344 -8.53 -14.05 0.74
C ALA A 344 -9.76 -14.93 0.44
N PHE A 345 -9.55 -16.06 -0.23
CA PHE A 345 -10.55 -17.05 -0.60
C PHE A 345 -10.28 -18.39 0.09
N ALA A 346 -11.23 -19.30 0.03
CA ALA A 346 -11.11 -20.66 0.52
C ALA A 346 -11.17 -21.65 -0.66
N ASP A 347 -10.21 -22.57 -0.70
CA ASP A 347 -10.08 -23.65 -1.67
C ASP A 347 -9.55 -24.91 -0.95
N PRO A 348 -10.37 -25.52 -0.05
CA PRO A 348 -9.91 -26.63 0.78
C PRO A 348 -9.73 -27.95 0.00
N ASP A 349 -10.36 -28.09 -1.16
CA ASP A 349 -10.21 -29.25 -2.04
C ASP A 349 -9.08 -29.08 -3.06
N GLY A 350 -8.55 -27.86 -3.20
CA GLY A 350 -7.38 -27.55 -4.03
C GLY A 350 -7.69 -27.66 -5.51
N ASP A 351 -8.92 -27.37 -5.92
CA ASP A 351 -9.36 -27.45 -7.31
C ASP A 351 -9.09 -26.16 -8.10
N GLY A 352 -8.56 -25.14 -7.44
CA GLY A 352 -8.13 -23.87 -8.02
C GLY A 352 -9.25 -22.84 -8.13
N ALA A 353 -10.46 -23.11 -7.62
CA ALA A 353 -11.54 -22.13 -7.55
C ALA A 353 -11.92 -21.78 -6.11
N ALA A 354 -12.23 -20.50 -5.91
CA ALA A 354 -12.77 -20.05 -4.64
C ALA A 354 -14.17 -20.64 -4.41
N GLU A 355 -14.29 -21.53 -3.43
CA GLU A 355 -15.57 -22.08 -2.95
C GLU A 355 -16.30 -21.12 -2.01
N ALA A 356 -15.52 -20.32 -1.29
CA ALA A 356 -15.97 -19.33 -0.34
C ALA A 356 -14.89 -18.25 -0.17
N VAL A 357 -15.19 -17.22 0.60
CA VAL A 357 -14.25 -16.15 0.94
C VAL A 357 -14.07 -15.99 2.44
N TYR A 358 -12.96 -15.35 2.82
CA TYR A 358 -12.61 -15.04 4.21
C TYR A 358 -12.97 -13.62 4.65
N PHE A 359 -13.88 -12.95 3.94
CA PHE A 359 -14.35 -11.61 4.21
C PHE A 359 -15.86 -11.51 3.92
N PRO A 360 -16.59 -10.52 4.45
CA PRO A 360 -18.00 -10.34 4.15
C PRO A 360 -18.23 -10.10 2.65
N SER A 361 -19.07 -10.93 2.02
CA SER A 361 -19.43 -10.80 0.61
C SER A 361 -20.91 -11.09 0.38
N THR A 362 -21.50 -10.45 -0.64
CA THR A 362 -22.86 -10.73 -1.12
C THR A 362 -22.90 -11.69 -2.31
N HIS A 363 -21.78 -11.87 -3.03
CA HIS A 363 -21.69 -12.75 -4.20
C HIS A 363 -21.10 -14.12 -3.89
N MET A 364 -20.29 -14.22 -2.83
CA MET A 364 -19.59 -15.44 -2.44
C MET A 364 -20.10 -15.98 -1.10
N PRO A 365 -20.18 -17.31 -0.91
CA PRO A 365 -20.30 -17.90 0.42
C PRO A 365 -19.16 -17.41 1.31
N VAL A 366 -19.44 -17.10 2.57
CA VAL A 366 -18.41 -16.67 3.54
C VAL A 366 -18.07 -17.83 4.46
N ARG A 367 -16.83 -18.32 4.43
CA ARG A 367 -16.40 -19.43 5.28
C ARG A 367 -16.15 -18.99 6.71
N ALA A 368 -15.47 -17.85 6.87
CA ALA A 368 -15.26 -17.15 8.13
C ALA A 368 -14.83 -15.71 7.85
N ASP A 369 -15.21 -14.75 8.69
CA ASP A 369 -14.73 -13.36 8.60
C ASP A 369 -13.30 -13.24 9.15
N LEU A 370 -12.31 -13.80 8.45
CA LEU A 370 -10.96 -14.05 8.99
C LEU A 370 -9.89 -13.14 8.37
N PHE A 371 -10.03 -12.76 7.10
CA PHE A 371 -8.99 -12.08 6.34
C PHE A 371 -8.53 -10.79 7.01
N ASN A 372 -9.46 -9.90 7.38
CA ASN A 372 -9.14 -8.64 8.04
C ASN A 372 -8.36 -8.85 9.35
N ARG A 373 -8.80 -9.82 10.18
CA ARG A 373 -8.12 -10.13 11.45
C ARG A 373 -6.66 -10.52 11.23
N VAL A 374 -6.40 -11.40 10.27
CA VAL A 374 -5.05 -11.92 10.02
C VAL A 374 -4.18 -10.85 9.36
N ALA A 375 -4.70 -10.16 8.35
CA ALA A 375 -3.99 -9.08 7.67
C ALA A 375 -3.58 -7.97 8.65
N TRP A 376 -4.49 -7.55 9.54
CA TRP A 376 -4.20 -6.51 10.52
C TRP A 376 -3.13 -6.94 11.53
N GLN A 377 -3.15 -8.19 11.99
CA GLN A 377 -2.14 -8.68 12.93
C GLN A 377 -0.77 -8.87 12.29
N LEU A 378 -0.71 -9.35 11.05
CA LEU A 378 0.53 -9.41 10.28
C LEU A 378 1.13 -8.01 10.12
N ARG A 379 0.32 -7.02 9.71
CA ARG A 379 0.77 -5.63 9.57
C ARG A 379 1.29 -5.04 10.88
N THR A 380 0.52 -5.16 11.96
CA THR A 380 0.81 -4.43 13.21
C THR A 380 1.82 -5.13 14.12
N ARG A 381 1.87 -6.48 14.12
CA ARG A 381 2.75 -7.26 14.99
C ARG A 381 3.99 -7.77 14.27
N ALA A 382 3.88 -8.13 12.98
CA ALA A 382 5.00 -8.60 12.18
C ALA A 382 5.61 -7.53 11.24
N GLN A 383 4.98 -6.36 11.14
CA GLN A 383 5.47 -5.20 10.37
C GLN A 383 5.72 -5.49 8.88
N VAL A 384 4.91 -6.39 8.31
CA VAL A 384 4.95 -6.75 6.89
C VAL A 384 3.86 -6.02 6.11
N ARG A 385 4.09 -5.81 4.80
CA ARG A 385 3.02 -5.43 3.88
C ARG A 385 2.19 -6.65 3.52
N VAL A 386 0.87 -6.51 3.53
CA VAL A 386 -0.04 -7.63 3.24
C VAL A 386 -0.69 -7.40 1.89
N TYR A 387 -0.56 -8.35 0.98
CA TYR A 387 -1.33 -8.36 -0.27
C TYR A 387 -2.51 -9.31 -0.11
N ALA A 388 -3.68 -8.91 -0.59
CA ALA A 388 -4.79 -9.83 -0.74
C ALA A 388 -4.60 -10.65 -2.02
N TRP A 389 -4.37 -11.95 -1.85
CA TRP A 389 -4.35 -12.89 -2.95
C TRP A 389 -5.78 -13.31 -3.29
N MET A 390 -6.19 -12.99 -4.51
CA MET A 390 -7.57 -13.10 -4.97
C MET A 390 -7.64 -13.76 -6.35
N PRO A 391 -8.64 -14.65 -6.60
CA PRO A 391 -8.94 -15.14 -7.93
C PRO A 391 -9.37 -13.99 -8.85
N VAL A 392 -9.21 -14.18 -10.15
CA VAL A 392 -9.69 -13.24 -11.16
C VAL A 392 -10.95 -13.77 -11.83
N LEU A 393 -11.02 -15.07 -12.10
CA LEU A 393 -12.11 -15.73 -12.83
C LEU A 393 -12.63 -17.00 -12.15
N GLY A 394 -11.83 -17.70 -11.35
CA GLY A 394 -12.13 -18.98 -10.72
C GLY A 394 -12.96 -18.82 -9.45
N PHE A 395 -14.28 -18.68 -9.63
CA PHE A 395 -15.23 -18.54 -8.53
C PHE A 395 -16.32 -19.62 -8.61
N LYS A 396 -16.74 -20.14 -7.45
CA LYS A 396 -18.00 -20.86 -7.25
C LYS A 396 -18.96 -19.94 -6.49
N MET A 397 -19.70 -19.11 -7.23
CA MET A 397 -20.56 -18.07 -6.65
C MET A 397 -21.76 -18.65 -5.87
N ALA A 398 -22.29 -17.84 -4.94
CA ALA A 398 -23.47 -18.21 -4.16
C ALA A 398 -24.73 -18.35 -5.03
N ASP A 399 -24.84 -17.54 -6.10
CA ASP A 399 -25.90 -17.66 -7.11
C ASP A 399 -25.51 -18.69 -8.18
N ALA A 400 -26.05 -19.90 -8.06
CA ALA A 400 -25.80 -21.00 -8.99
C ALA A 400 -26.41 -20.81 -10.39
N GLU A 401 -27.38 -19.92 -10.57
CA GLU A 401 -27.89 -19.58 -11.89
C GLU A 401 -26.94 -18.62 -12.60
N LEU A 402 -26.56 -17.54 -11.92
CA LEU A 402 -25.56 -16.59 -12.43
C LEU A 402 -24.22 -17.28 -12.71
N GLN A 403 -23.78 -18.19 -11.83
CA GLN A 403 -22.59 -19.02 -12.05
C GLN A 403 -22.66 -19.76 -13.39
N ARG A 404 -23.76 -20.48 -13.65
CA ARG A 404 -23.90 -21.26 -14.89
C ARG A 404 -23.98 -20.39 -16.14
N GLU A 405 -24.53 -19.18 -16.03
CA GLU A 405 -24.61 -18.24 -17.15
C GLU A 405 -23.26 -17.62 -17.51
N LEU A 406 -22.45 -17.31 -16.51
CA LEU A 406 -21.17 -16.62 -16.69
C LEU A 406 -19.99 -17.57 -16.87
N GLN A 407 -20.10 -18.85 -16.51
CA GLN A 407 -18.97 -19.77 -16.57
C GLN A 407 -18.56 -20.11 -18.02
N ILE A 408 -17.24 -20.12 -18.27
CA ILE A 408 -16.66 -20.67 -19.50
C ILE A 408 -17.06 -22.15 -19.58
N ARG A 409 -17.55 -22.57 -20.74
CA ARG A 409 -17.97 -23.96 -20.95
C ARG A 409 -16.80 -24.92 -20.67
N ALA A 410 -16.94 -25.72 -19.61
CA ALA A 410 -15.94 -26.72 -19.25
C ALA A 410 -15.74 -27.76 -20.37
N THR A 411 -14.48 -28.07 -20.67
CA THR A 411 -14.10 -29.12 -21.63
C THR A 411 -13.63 -30.42 -20.97
N GLY A 412 -13.44 -30.41 -19.64
CA GLY A 412 -13.03 -31.55 -18.82
C GLY A 412 -13.57 -31.47 -17.39
N ALA A 413 -13.48 -32.58 -16.64
CA ALA A 413 -14.03 -32.71 -15.29
C ALA A 413 -13.19 -32.02 -14.19
N ASN A 414 -11.93 -31.68 -14.49
CA ASN A 414 -10.96 -31.12 -13.55
C ASN A 414 -10.57 -29.68 -13.91
N GLU A 415 -11.45 -28.95 -14.58
CA GLU A 415 -11.18 -27.56 -14.96
C GLU A 415 -11.67 -26.61 -13.89
N ILE A 416 -10.82 -25.63 -13.55
CA ILE A 416 -11.22 -24.50 -12.71
C ILE A 416 -12.47 -23.86 -13.33
N PRO A 417 -13.58 -23.72 -12.59
CA PRO A 417 -14.79 -23.05 -13.07
C PRO A 417 -14.57 -21.53 -13.24
N ARG A 418 -13.83 -21.16 -14.29
CA ARG A 418 -13.53 -19.78 -14.64
C ARG A 418 -14.74 -19.10 -15.27
N LEU A 419 -15.03 -17.88 -14.84
CA LEU A 419 -16.03 -17.00 -15.44
C LEU A 419 -15.53 -16.42 -16.77
N ASP A 420 -16.44 -16.15 -17.70
CA ASP A 420 -16.17 -15.59 -19.03
C ASP A 420 -15.84 -14.10 -18.90
N PRO A 421 -14.58 -13.67 -19.12
CA PRO A 421 -14.20 -12.26 -19.03
C PRO A 421 -14.79 -11.41 -20.16
N GLY A 422 -15.38 -12.02 -21.19
CA GLY A 422 -16.06 -11.34 -22.29
C GLY A 422 -17.49 -10.91 -21.96
N ASP A 423 -18.13 -11.47 -20.93
CA ASP A 423 -19.43 -11.01 -20.44
C ASP A 423 -19.24 -9.80 -19.49
N PRO A 424 -19.81 -8.61 -19.78
CA PRO A 424 -19.70 -7.45 -18.91
C PRO A 424 -20.22 -7.67 -17.48
N ARG A 425 -21.15 -8.62 -17.28
CA ARG A 425 -21.65 -8.98 -15.95
C ARG A 425 -20.55 -9.63 -15.10
N THR A 426 -19.65 -10.40 -15.69
CA THR A 426 -18.49 -10.99 -15.00
C THR A 426 -17.63 -9.88 -14.38
N LEU A 427 -17.26 -8.87 -15.17
CA LEU A 427 -16.45 -7.77 -14.66
C LEU A 427 -17.18 -7.02 -13.53
N ALA A 428 -18.48 -6.77 -13.69
CA ALA A 428 -19.28 -6.08 -12.66
C ALA A 428 -19.30 -6.88 -11.34
N THR A 429 -19.63 -8.17 -11.40
CA THR A 429 -19.72 -9.04 -10.22
C THR A 429 -18.37 -9.19 -9.52
N VAL A 430 -17.29 -9.46 -10.27
CA VAL A 430 -15.96 -9.63 -9.66
C VAL A 430 -15.43 -8.30 -9.11
N SER A 431 -15.71 -7.17 -9.77
CA SER A 431 -15.38 -5.84 -9.24
C SER A 431 -16.07 -5.56 -7.90
N GLU A 432 -17.34 -5.99 -7.75
CA GLU A 432 -18.06 -5.88 -6.48
C GLU A 432 -17.43 -6.74 -5.38
N ILE A 433 -17.01 -7.98 -5.68
CA ILE A 433 -16.28 -8.83 -4.72
C ILE A 433 -14.99 -8.16 -4.23
N TYR A 434 -14.19 -7.58 -5.15
CA TYR A 434 -12.96 -6.86 -4.79
C TYR A 434 -13.24 -5.59 -3.97
N ALA A 435 -14.33 -4.87 -4.29
CA ALA A 435 -14.76 -3.70 -3.52
C ALA A 435 -15.24 -4.08 -2.11
N GLU A 436 -15.93 -5.22 -1.95
CA GLU A 436 -16.37 -5.76 -0.66
C GLU A 436 -15.19 -6.13 0.23
N LEU A 437 -14.19 -6.83 -0.31
CA LEU A 437 -12.92 -7.11 0.36
C LEU A 437 -12.26 -5.81 0.87
N ALA A 438 -12.09 -4.83 -0.01
CA ALA A 438 -11.44 -3.56 0.28
C ALA A 438 -12.21 -2.70 1.30
N ALA A 439 -13.55 -2.75 1.27
CA ALA A 439 -14.40 -2.01 2.20
C ALA A 439 -14.30 -2.55 3.64
N ASN A 440 -14.09 -3.85 3.81
CA ASN A 440 -14.15 -4.53 5.11
C ASN A 440 -12.78 -4.96 5.66
N SER A 441 -11.70 -4.81 4.89
CA SER A 441 -10.36 -5.29 5.28
C SER A 441 -9.28 -4.26 5.00
N HIS A 442 -8.14 -4.32 5.69
CA HIS A 442 -6.99 -3.47 5.41
C HIS A 442 -5.84 -4.30 4.82
N PHE A 443 -5.24 -3.83 3.72
CA PHE A 443 -4.13 -4.46 3.00
C PHE A 443 -3.45 -3.42 2.09
N ASP A 444 -2.22 -3.71 1.66
CA ASP A 444 -1.31 -2.80 0.96
C ASP A 444 -1.20 -3.10 -0.55
N GLY A 445 -1.69 -4.27 -1.00
CA GLY A 445 -1.65 -4.66 -2.41
C GLY A 445 -2.58 -5.81 -2.78
N LEU A 446 -2.62 -6.12 -4.07
CA LEU A 446 -3.38 -7.21 -4.66
C LEU A 446 -2.44 -8.19 -5.34
N LEU A 447 -2.59 -9.48 -5.07
CA LEU A 447 -2.02 -10.55 -5.89
C LEU A 447 -3.16 -11.17 -6.71
N PHE A 448 -3.16 -10.91 -8.02
CA PHE A 448 -4.05 -11.56 -8.97
C PHE A 448 -3.57 -12.98 -9.22
N HIS A 449 -4.44 -13.94 -8.95
CA HIS A 449 -4.16 -15.36 -9.10
C HIS A 449 -3.89 -15.75 -10.57
N ASP A 450 -3.35 -16.95 -10.77
CA ASP A 450 -2.93 -17.49 -12.07
C ASP A 450 -4.11 -18.08 -12.86
N ASP A 451 -5.29 -18.20 -12.26
CA ASP A 451 -6.57 -18.55 -12.89
C ASP A 451 -6.96 -17.63 -14.06
N ALA A 452 -6.38 -16.44 -14.11
CA ALA A 452 -6.48 -15.49 -15.21
C ALA A 452 -5.66 -15.93 -16.43
N TYR A 453 -6.04 -17.04 -17.05
CA TYR A 453 -5.54 -17.49 -18.35
C TYR A 453 -6.70 -17.86 -19.26
N LEU A 454 -6.46 -17.90 -20.57
CA LEU A 454 -7.41 -18.40 -21.55
C LEU A 454 -6.71 -19.31 -22.56
N ARG A 455 -7.25 -20.51 -22.76
CA ARG A 455 -6.82 -21.43 -23.82
C ARG A 455 -7.19 -20.90 -25.20
N ASP A 456 -6.57 -21.40 -26.25
CA ASP A 456 -6.80 -20.94 -27.63
C ASP A 456 -8.22 -21.21 -28.15
N ASP A 457 -8.92 -22.18 -27.57
CA ASP A 457 -10.31 -22.53 -27.89
C ASP A 457 -11.38 -21.85 -27.01
N GLU A 458 -10.97 -21.12 -25.97
CA GLU A 458 -11.86 -20.48 -25.01
C GLU A 458 -12.23 -19.04 -25.42
N VAL A 459 -13.51 -18.69 -25.29
CA VAL A 459 -14.04 -17.34 -25.57
C VAL A 459 -13.46 -16.74 -26.87
N PRO A 460 -13.71 -17.34 -28.07
CA PRO A 460 -12.98 -16.99 -29.29
C PRO A 460 -13.10 -15.54 -29.75
N GLY A 461 -14.17 -14.85 -29.34
CA GLY A 461 -14.39 -13.42 -29.63
C GLY A 461 -13.59 -12.47 -28.74
N TYR A 462 -13.04 -12.94 -27.63
CA TYR A 462 -12.28 -12.12 -26.70
C TYR A 462 -11.00 -11.59 -27.35
N GLY A 463 -10.70 -10.31 -27.18
CA GLY A 463 -9.57 -9.66 -27.87
C GLY A 463 -9.62 -9.80 -29.40
N GLY A 464 -10.80 -10.05 -29.99
CA GLY A 464 -10.92 -10.32 -31.43
C GLY A 464 -10.19 -11.59 -31.90
N GLY A 465 -9.91 -12.54 -31.00
CA GLY A 465 -9.18 -13.78 -31.29
C GLY A 465 -7.67 -13.61 -31.46
N ASN A 466 -7.13 -12.41 -31.23
CA ASN A 466 -5.69 -12.15 -31.30
C ASN A 466 -5.02 -12.41 -29.93
N PRO A 467 -3.98 -13.25 -29.84
CA PRO A 467 -3.32 -13.58 -28.56
C PRO A 467 -2.90 -12.36 -27.73
N ALA A 468 -2.24 -11.37 -28.33
CA ALA A 468 -1.79 -10.17 -27.62
C ALA A 468 -2.97 -9.32 -27.12
N ALA A 469 -4.05 -9.21 -27.90
CA ALA A 469 -5.25 -8.51 -27.47
C ALA A 469 -6.02 -9.28 -26.37
N ARG A 470 -5.96 -10.61 -26.34
CA ARG A 470 -6.50 -11.42 -25.24
C ARG A 470 -5.69 -11.20 -23.95
N THR A 471 -4.36 -11.21 -24.05
CA THR A 471 -3.47 -10.85 -22.93
C THR A 471 -3.80 -9.46 -22.39
N GLN A 472 -3.89 -8.46 -23.27
CA GLN A 472 -4.23 -7.10 -22.88
C GLN A 472 -5.63 -7.01 -22.25
N GLY A 473 -6.62 -7.70 -22.81
CA GLY A 473 -7.97 -7.73 -22.23
C GLY A 473 -7.99 -8.24 -20.79
N LEU A 474 -7.25 -9.31 -20.47
CA LEU A 474 -7.16 -9.81 -19.09
C LEU A 474 -6.40 -8.84 -18.17
N ILE A 475 -5.39 -8.15 -18.70
CA ILE A 475 -4.71 -7.07 -17.96
C ILE A 475 -5.71 -5.97 -17.62
N ASP A 476 -6.44 -5.46 -18.62
CA ASP A 476 -7.45 -4.41 -18.45
C ASP A 476 -8.54 -4.84 -17.45
N PHE A 477 -8.97 -6.10 -17.49
CA PHE A 477 -9.88 -6.70 -16.53
C PHE A 477 -9.33 -6.58 -15.10
N THR A 478 -8.10 -7.05 -14.85
CA THR A 478 -7.49 -6.95 -13.51
C THR A 478 -7.26 -5.51 -13.05
N MET A 479 -6.98 -4.57 -13.96
CA MET A 479 -6.86 -3.14 -13.62
C MET A 479 -8.19 -2.50 -13.25
N ALA A 480 -9.29 -2.96 -13.85
CA ALA A 480 -10.63 -2.59 -13.41
C ALA A 480 -10.94 -3.13 -12.00
N LEU A 481 -10.52 -4.37 -11.68
CA LEU A 481 -10.64 -4.91 -10.31
C LEU A 481 -9.83 -4.12 -9.28
N LYS A 482 -8.58 -3.74 -9.62
CA LYS A 482 -7.78 -2.82 -8.82
C LYS A 482 -8.53 -1.52 -8.55
N THR A 483 -9.06 -0.90 -9.60
CA THR A 483 -9.83 0.36 -9.49
C THR A 483 -11.04 0.22 -8.56
N ALA A 484 -11.74 -0.92 -8.61
CA ALA A 484 -12.88 -1.19 -7.73
C ALA A 484 -12.47 -1.29 -6.25
N ALA A 485 -11.34 -1.95 -5.96
CA ALA A 485 -10.77 -2.02 -4.62
C ALA A 485 -10.24 -0.64 -4.15
N GLU A 486 -9.63 0.14 -5.05
CA GLU A 486 -8.99 1.42 -4.73
C GLU A 486 -9.94 2.50 -4.22
N ARG A 487 -11.22 2.41 -4.60
CA ARG A 487 -12.29 3.24 -4.02
C ARG A 487 -12.27 3.22 -2.48
N TRP A 488 -11.93 2.08 -1.88
CA TRP A 488 -11.89 1.87 -0.43
C TRP A 488 -10.47 1.80 0.14
N ARG A 489 -9.50 1.40 -0.67
CA ARG A 489 -8.09 1.25 -0.30
C ARG A 489 -7.23 1.89 -1.39
N PRO A 490 -6.99 3.20 -1.35
CA PRO A 490 -6.26 3.87 -2.42
C PRO A 490 -4.80 3.36 -2.47
N LYS A 491 -4.17 3.49 -3.66
CA LYS A 491 -2.75 3.22 -3.89
C LYS A 491 -2.34 1.76 -3.66
N LEU A 492 -3.23 0.83 -4.00
CA LEU A 492 -2.90 -0.59 -3.95
C LEU A 492 -1.81 -0.89 -4.97
N THR A 493 -0.73 -1.48 -4.48
CA THR A 493 0.28 -2.09 -5.34
C THR A 493 -0.23 -3.42 -5.89
N THR A 494 0.26 -3.82 -7.05
CA THR A 494 -0.25 -5.00 -7.76
C THR A 494 0.84 -6.00 -8.09
N ALA A 495 0.50 -7.27 -7.89
CA ALA A 495 1.22 -8.41 -8.40
C ALA A 495 0.26 -9.30 -9.19
N ARG A 496 0.74 -9.99 -10.22
CA ARG A 496 -0.03 -11.05 -10.88
C ARG A 496 0.87 -12.26 -11.12
N ASN A 497 0.35 -13.45 -10.79
CA ASN A 497 1.05 -14.69 -11.09
C ASN A 497 1.18 -14.87 -12.61
N LEU A 498 2.39 -15.23 -13.05
CA LEU A 498 2.74 -15.51 -14.43
C LEU A 498 3.33 -16.91 -14.51
N PHE A 499 2.79 -17.75 -15.40
CA PHE A 499 3.37 -19.06 -15.70
C PHE A 499 4.78 -18.92 -16.29
N ALA A 500 5.68 -19.85 -15.99
CA ALA A 500 7.05 -19.79 -16.49
C ALA A 500 7.15 -20.05 -18.01
N ARG A 501 6.24 -20.85 -18.57
CA ARG A 501 6.21 -21.16 -20.01
C ARG A 501 6.09 -19.91 -20.90
N PRO A 502 5.14 -18.98 -20.68
CA PRO A 502 5.10 -17.69 -21.41
C PRO A 502 6.40 -16.86 -21.41
N VAL A 503 7.30 -17.10 -20.45
CA VAL A 503 8.61 -16.44 -20.40
C VAL A 503 9.62 -17.12 -21.32
N LEU A 504 9.76 -18.45 -21.21
CA LEU A 504 10.74 -19.23 -21.98
C LEU A 504 10.26 -19.55 -23.41
N GLU A 505 8.95 -19.60 -23.61
CA GLU A 505 8.27 -19.97 -24.86
C GLU A 505 7.22 -18.91 -25.23
N PRO A 506 7.63 -17.75 -25.79
CA PRO A 506 6.73 -16.65 -26.12
C PRO A 506 5.46 -17.01 -26.90
N GLN A 507 5.55 -18.00 -27.79
CA GLN A 507 4.43 -18.52 -28.57
C GLN A 507 3.29 -19.07 -27.71
N SER A 508 3.56 -19.44 -26.46
CA SER A 508 2.54 -19.96 -25.54
C SER A 508 1.53 -18.90 -25.12
N GLU A 509 1.78 -17.62 -25.40
CA GLU A 509 0.79 -16.56 -25.26
C GLU A 509 -0.55 -16.92 -25.92
N ALA A 510 -0.53 -17.67 -27.04
CA ALA A 510 -1.73 -18.08 -27.76
C ALA A 510 -2.71 -18.93 -26.92
N TRP A 511 -2.22 -19.70 -25.96
CA TRP A 511 -3.03 -20.60 -25.11
C TRP A 511 -2.91 -20.34 -23.60
N PHE A 512 -2.19 -19.28 -23.21
CA PHE A 512 -2.19 -18.75 -21.85
C PHE A 512 -2.84 -17.37 -21.75
N ALA A 513 -2.86 -16.57 -22.82
CA ALA A 513 -3.18 -15.13 -22.76
C ALA A 513 -2.34 -14.39 -21.69
N GLN A 514 -1.06 -14.73 -21.61
CA GLN A 514 -0.08 -14.15 -20.71
C GLN A 514 1.24 -13.92 -21.45
N ARG A 515 1.92 -12.81 -21.12
CA ARG A 515 3.20 -12.43 -21.72
C ARG A 515 4.00 -11.56 -20.75
N LEU A 516 5.30 -11.79 -20.66
CA LEU A 516 6.17 -11.10 -19.69
C LEU A 516 6.18 -9.58 -19.90
N GLU A 517 6.40 -9.10 -21.13
CA GLU A 517 6.59 -7.67 -21.38
C GLU A 517 5.34 -6.83 -21.05
N PRO A 518 4.11 -7.22 -21.44
CA PRO A 518 2.90 -6.54 -20.99
C PRO A 518 2.69 -6.59 -19.47
N PHE A 519 3.03 -7.69 -18.81
CA PHE A 519 2.92 -7.80 -17.34
C PHE A 519 3.88 -6.83 -16.64
N LEU A 520 5.13 -6.74 -17.08
CA LEU A 520 6.12 -5.79 -16.55
C LEU A 520 5.71 -4.33 -16.75
N ALA A 521 4.93 -4.05 -17.79
CA ALA A 521 4.38 -2.72 -18.04
C ALA A 521 3.17 -2.41 -17.14
N ALA A 522 2.29 -3.38 -16.93
CA ALA A 522 1.00 -3.19 -16.28
C ALA A 522 1.02 -3.27 -14.75
N TYR A 523 1.82 -4.17 -14.17
CA TYR A 523 1.84 -4.43 -12.73
C TYR A 523 3.08 -3.85 -12.06
N ASP A 524 2.99 -3.58 -10.76
CA ASP A 524 4.17 -3.22 -9.95
C ASP A 524 5.14 -4.40 -9.88
N TYR A 525 4.59 -5.61 -9.73
CA TYR A 525 5.33 -6.86 -9.77
C TYR A 525 4.68 -7.91 -10.68
N THR A 526 5.51 -8.64 -11.40
CA THR A 526 5.16 -9.91 -12.05
C THR A 526 5.63 -11.04 -11.15
N ALA A 527 4.69 -11.78 -10.55
CA ALA A 527 4.99 -12.93 -9.70
C ALA A 527 5.22 -14.16 -10.59
N LEU A 528 6.47 -14.37 -10.99
CA LEU A 528 6.85 -15.46 -11.86
C LEU A 528 6.92 -16.76 -11.05
N MET A 529 6.07 -17.73 -11.40
CA MET A 529 6.03 -19.04 -10.77
C MET A 529 7.24 -19.87 -11.20
N ALA A 530 8.38 -19.64 -10.53
CA ALA A 530 9.67 -20.25 -10.79
C ALA A 530 9.78 -21.60 -10.07
N MET A 531 8.90 -22.53 -10.47
CA MET A 531 8.62 -23.78 -9.75
C MET A 531 9.05 -24.99 -10.61
N PRO A 532 10.32 -25.42 -10.55
CA PRO A 532 10.85 -26.42 -11.48
C PRO A 532 10.24 -27.82 -11.31
N GLN A 533 9.85 -28.23 -10.10
CA GLN A 533 9.16 -29.52 -9.92
C GLN A 533 7.73 -29.48 -10.46
N MET A 534 7.04 -28.34 -10.38
CA MET A 534 5.74 -28.12 -11.01
C MET A 534 5.83 -28.19 -12.54
N GLU A 535 6.87 -27.58 -13.11
CA GLU A 535 7.15 -27.63 -14.57
C GLU A 535 7.79 -28.95 -15.03
N GLN A 536 8.04 -29.89 -14.11
CA GLN A 536 8.63 -31.21 -14.38
C GLN A 536 10.03 -31.14 -15.01
N GLU A 537 10.81 -30.15 -14.61
CA GLU A 537 12.16 -29.93 -15.11
C GLU A 537 13.15 -30.91 -14.47
N ALA A 538 13.97 -31.56 -15.31
CA ALA A 538 14.94 -32.55 -14.85
C ALA A 538 16.15 -31.92 -14.14
N ASP A 539 16.55 -30.72 -14.58
CA ASP A 539 17.64 -29.93 -13.99
C ASP A 539 17.10 -28.58 -13.55
N ALA A 540 16.67 -28.53 -12.29
CA ALA A 540 16.04 -27.36 -11.67
C ALA A 540 16.96 -26.13 -11.70
N ASP A 541 18.25 -26.30 -11.41
CA ASP A 541 19.20 -25.19 -11.31
C ASP A 541 19.48 -24.61 -12.70
N ALA A 542 19.73 -25.46 -13.70
CA ALA A 542 19.94 -25.01 -15.07
C ALA A 542 18.69 -24.32 -15.63
N TRP A 543 17.49 -24.80 -15.29
CA TRP A 543 16.24 -24.19 -15.71
C TRP A 543 16.02 -22.81 -15.07
N LEU A 544 16.19 -22.70 -13.76
CA LEU A 544 16.09 -21.43 -13.04
C LEU A 544 17.10 -20.40 -13.54
N GLN A 545 18.33 -20.81 -13.87
CA GLN A 545 19.33 -19.92 -14.47
C GLN A 545 18.91 -19.41 -15.85
N ARG A 546 18.34 -20.27 -16.70
CA ARG A 546 17.79 -19.84 -18.00
C ARG A 546 16.65 -18.86 -17.82
N LEU A 547 15.75 -19.13 -16.87
CA LEU A 547 14.63 -18.25 -16.55
C LEU A 547 15.12 -16.87 -16.07
N ALA A 548 16.09 -16.85 -15.15
CA ALA A 548 16.73 -15.63 -14.67
C ALA A 548 17.39 -14.83 -15.80
N GLN A 549 18.15 -15.50 -16.68
CA GLN A 549 18.80 -14.85 -17.82
C GLN A 549 17.79 -14.21 -18.78
N THR A 550 16.70 -14.91 -19.09
CA THR A 550 15.63 -14.38 -19.95
C THR A 550 15.00 -13.14 -19.33
N VAL A 551 14.65 -13.18 -18.04
CA VAL A 551 14.06 -12.04 -17.33
C VAL A 551 15.02 -10.85 -17.27
N LEU A 552 16.30 -11.08 -16.95
CA LEU A 552 17.30 -10.02 -16.88
C LEU A 552 17.61 -9.38 -18.24
N ALA A 553 17.41 -10.12 -19.34
CA ALA A 553 17.52 -9.60 -20.69
C ALA A 553 16.30 -8.77 -21.13
N THR A 554 15.15 -8.90 -20.44
CA THR A 554 13.93 -8.16 -20.73
C THR A 554 13.95 -6.79 -20.04
N PRO A 555 13.64 -5.68 -20.74
CA PRO A 555 13.52 -4.36 -20.12
C PRO A 555 12.58 -4.37 -18.91
N LYS A 556 13.02 -3.78 -17.79
CA LYS A 556 12.34 -3.80 -16.48
C LYS A 556 12.22 -5.16 -15.78
N GLY A 557 12.70 -6.26 -16.37
CA GLY A 557 12.58 -7.60 -15.78
C GLY A 557 13.28 -7.70 -14.41
N ALA A 558 14.49 -7.15 -14.28
CA ALA A 558 15.22 -7.13 -13.01
C ALA A 558 14.53 -6.31 -11.88
N GLU A 559 13.68 -5.35 -12.25
CA GLU A 559 13.07 -4.36 -11.36
C GLU A 559 11.66 -4.75 -10.94
N ARG A 560 10.97 -5.54 -11.78
CA ARG A 560 9.55 -5.83 -11.62
C ARG A 560 9.21 -7.32 -11.60
N THR A 561 10.17 -8.23 -11.78
CA THR A 561 9.90 -9.67 -11.64
C THR A 561 10.28 -10.17 -10.26
N LEU A 562 9.31 -10.80 -9.59
CA LEU A 562 9.52 -11.58 -8.38
C LEU A 562 9.54 -13.07 -8.73
N PHE A 563 10.61 -13.76 -8.36
CA PHE A 563 10.74 -15.20 -8.56
C PHE A 563 10.15 -15.93 -7.37
N GLU A 564 9.01 -16.59 -7.59
CA GLU A 564 8.30 -17.36 -6.60
C GLU A 564 8.72 -18.83 -6.67
N LEU A 565 9.35 -19.31 -5.60
CA LEU A 565 9.86 -20.67 -5.47
C LEU A 565 8.82 -21.57 -4.81
N GLN A 566 8.79 -22.85 -5.18
CA GLN A 566 7.91 -23.82 -4.52
C GLN A 566 8.59 -24.46 -3.29
N THR A 567 7.81 -24.78 -2.28
CA THR A 567 8.25 -25.51 -1.07
C THR A 567 7.57 -26.88 -0.93
N VAL A 568 6.64 -27.22 -1.82
CA VAL A 568 5.92 -28.50 -1.87
C VAL A 568 6.04 -29.07 -3.29
N ASP A 569 6.16 -30.40 -3.42
CA ASP A 569 5.99 -31.10 -4.70
C ASP A 569 4.53 -31.54 -4.84
N TRP A 570 3.69 -30.81 -5.57
CA TRP A 570 2.27 -31.15 -5.72
C TRP A 570 2.00 -32.46 -6.47
N ARG A 571 3.00 -33.04 -7.16
CA ARG A 571 2.86 -34.36 -7.82
C ARG A 571 2.85 -35.49 -6.79
N VAL A 572 3.60 -35.30 -5.71
CA VAL A 572 3.68 -36.18 -4.56
C VAL A 572 3.58 -35.27 -3.33
N PRO A 573 2.36 -34.84 -2.94
CA PRO A 573 2.10 -33.70 -2.06
C PRO A 573 2.83 -33.83 -0.72
N ALA A 574 4.09 -33.38 -0.73
CA ALA A 574 5.08 -33.54 0.31
C ALA A 574 6.01 -32.33 0.29
N PRO A 575 6.49 -31.89 1.47
CA PRO A 575 7.40 -30.76 1.56
C PRO A 575 8.72 -31.08 0.87
N LEU A 576 9.25 -30.10 0.15
CA LEU A 576 10.61 -30.11 -0.37
C LEU A 576 11.59 -29.80 0.77
N PRO A 577 12.82 -30.36 0.75
CA PRO A 577 13.85 -30.00 1.71
C PRO A 577 14.11 -28.48 1.73
N GLY A 578 14.10 -27.85 2.90
CA GLY A 578 14.33 -26.40 3.03
C GLY A 578 15.71 -25.94 2.49
N GLU A 579 16.68 -26.85 2.41
CA GLU A 579 17.97 -26.59 1.77
C GLU A 579 17.84 -26.19 0.30
N ASN A 580 16.81 -26.70 -0.39
CA ASN A 580 16.53 -26.35 -1.78
C ASN A 580 16.15 -24.86 -1.89
N LEU A 581 15.29 -24.39 -0.98
CA LEU A 581 14.87 -22.98 -0.94
C LEU A 581 16.08 -22.06 -0.70
N ARG A 582 16.96 -22.40 0.25
CA ARG A 582 18.21 -21.64 0.50
C ARG A 582 19.15 -21.65 -0.71
N ALA A 583 19.34 -22.81 -1.34
CA ALA A 583 20.25 -22.94 -2.47
C ALA A 583 19.76 -22.15 -3.69
N GLN A 584 18.48 -22.30 -4.03
CA GLN A 584 17.87 -21.62 -5.18
C GLN A 584 17.80 -20.11 -4.97
N SER A 585 17.42 -19.64 -3.77
CA SER A 585 17.40 -18.20 -3.47
C SER A 585 18.79 -17.57 -3.59
N ARG A 586 19.84 -18.18 -3.01
CA ARG A 586 21.22 -17.72 -3.15
C ARG A 586 21.70 -17.70 -4.60
N MET A 587 21.35 -18.74 -5.37
CA MET A 587 21.69 -18.82 -6.80
C MET A 587 21.04 -17.67 -7.59
N LEU A 588 19.74 -17.44 -7.40
CA LEU A 588 19.01 -16.37 -8.09
C LEU A 588 19.54 -14.99 -7.69
N GLN A 589 19.83 -14.77 -6.40
CA GLN A 589 20.48 -13.53 -5.94
C GLN A 589 21.84 -13.32 -6.59
N ALA A 590 22.68 -14.37 -6.65
CA ALA A 590 23.99 -14.29 -7.31
C ALA A 590 23.87 -14.03 -8.82
N ALA A 591 22.77 -14.45 -9.45
CA ALA A 591 22.45 -14.13 -10.83
C ALA A 591 21.93 -12.70 -11.05
N GLY A 592 21.62 -11.95 -9.98
CA GLY A 592 21.12 -10.57 -10.05
C GLY A 592 19.60 -10.43 -9.84
N ILE A 593 18.90 -11.51 -9.47
CA ILE A 593 17.48 -11.44 -9.10
C ILE A 593 17.33 -10.84 -7.71
N ARG A 594 16.57 -9.74 -7.62
CA ARG A 594 16.38 -9.02 -6.36
C ARG A 594 15.15 -9.49 -5.59
N HIS A 595 14.02 -9.64 -6.29
CA HIS A 595 12.72 -9.95 -5.69
C HIS A 595 12.52 -11.47 -5.67
N LEU A 596 12.31 -12.03 -4.48
CA LEU A 596 12.06 -13.45 -4.28
C LEU A 596 10.82 -13.67 -3.43
N GLY A 597 10.15 -14.79 -3.63
CA GLY A 597 9.13 -15.28 -2.71
C GLY A 597 9.05 -16.80 -2.71
N TYR A 598 8.18 -17.37 -1.87
CA TYR A 598 7.87 -18.79 -1.92
C TYR A 598 6.42 -19.10 -1.59
N TYR A 599 5.97 -20.27 -2.07
CA TYR A 599 4.65 -20.83 -1.81
C TYR A 599 4.70 -22.37 -1.72
N PRO A 600 3.93 -23.01 -0.81
CA PRO A 600 3.24 -22.45 0.35
C PRO A 600 4.12 -22.28 1.59
N ASP A 601 3.60 -21.61 2.64
CA ASP A 601 4.15 -21.66 4.00
C ASP A 601 3.25 -22.50 4.91
N ASP A 602 3.69 -23.71 5.25
CA ASP A 602 3.07 -24.52 6.30
C ASP A 602 3.68 -24.13 7.66
N PHE A 603 3.15 -23.04 8.21
CA PHE A 603 3.56 -22.52 9.49
C PHE A 603 3.23 -23.45 10.67
N ILE A 604 2.29 -24.39 10.50
CA ILE A 604 1.91 -25.36 11.53
C ILE A 604 2.96 -26.48 11.59
N GLY A 605 3.32 -27.04 10.44
CA GLY A 605 4.32 -28.09 10.29
C GLY A 605 5.76 -27.57 10.31
N ASN A 606 5.98 -26.25 10.38
CA ASN A 606 7.27 -25.60 10.23
C ASN A 606 7.97 -26.02 8.92
N GLN A 607 7.24 -25.94 7.81
CA GLN A 607 7.72 -26.23 6.46
C GLN A 607 7.56 -25.01 5.56
N PRO A 608 8.64 -24.50 4.93
CA PRO A 608 10.03 -24.90 5.13
C PRO A 608 10.51 -24.66 6.57
N PRO A 609 11.56 -25.33 7.07
CA PRO A 609 12.10 -25.06 8.40
C PRO A 609 12.40 -23.56 8.60
N LEU A 610 12.06 -23.01 9.78
CA LEU A 610 12.21 -21.58 10.09
C LEU A 610 13.59 -21.01 9.75
N GLU A 611 14.67 -21.75 10.07
CA GLU A 611 16.05 -21.32 9.78
C GLU A 611 16.27 -21.14 8.27
N ASP A 612 15.70 -22.04 7.46
CA ASP A 612 15.85 -22.06 6.01
C ASP A 612 15.02 -20.95 5.36
N ALA A 613 13.79 -20.78 5.85
CA ALA A 613 12.88 -19.72 5.44
C ALA A 613 13.49 -18.33 5.74
N ARG A 614 14.03 -18.15 6.94
CA ARG A 614 14.68 -16.90 7.36
C ARG A 614 15.91 -16.59 6.52
N GLU A 615 16.78 -17.57 6.32
CA GLU A 615 17.99 -17.35 5.53
C GLU A 615 17.67 -16.98 4.07
N ALA A 616 16.64 -17.58 3.48
CA ALA A 616 16.22 -17.31 2.12
C ALA A 616 15.45 -15.98 1.97
N MET A 617 14.58 -15.64 2.95
CA MET A 617 13.56 -14.59 2.80
C MET A 617 13.64 -13.42 3.79
N SER A 618 14.64 -13.35 4.67
CA SER A 618 14.73 -12.18 5.55
C SER A 618 15.09 -10.92 4.75
N ALA A 619 14.34 -9.85 4.99
CA ALA A 619 14.62 -8.50 4.48
C ALA A 619 15.42 -7.64 5.48
N ARG A 620 15.81 -8.22 6.63
CA ARG A 620 16.58 -7.54 7.67
C ARG A 620 18.05 -7.41 7.28
N GLU A 621 18.73 -6.40 7.82
CA GLU A 621 20.18 -6.21 7.62
C GLU A 621 21.01 -7.44 8.01
N PHE A 622 20.56 -8.17 9.04
CA PHE A 622 21.16 -9.42 9.50
C PHE A 622 20.15 -10.58 9.35
N PRO A 623 20.27 -11.39 8.28
CA PRO A 623 19.31 -12.47 8.01
C PRO A 623 19.52 -13.71 8.88
N TYR A 624 20.69 -13.86 9.52
CA TYR A 624 21.00 -15.02 10.35
C TYR A 624 20.41 -14.87 11.77
N LEU A 625 19.98 -15.98 12.38
CA LEU A 625 19.65 -16.00 13.81
C LEU A 625 20.94 -15.84 14.61
N GLU A 626 20.91 -15.02 15.66
CA GLU A 626 21.98 -15.01 16.67
C GLU A 626 22.03 -16.39 17.32
N ARG A 627 23.19 -17.05 17.23
CA ARG A 627 23.42 -18.41 17.73
C ARG A 627 23.82 -18.41 19.20
#